data_AF-A0A6B2UX47-F1
#
_entry.id   AF-A0A6B2UX47-F1
#
_cell.length_a   1.000
_cell.length_b   1.000
_cell.length_c   1.000
_cell.angle_alpha   90.00
_cell.angle_beta   90.00
_cell.angle_gamma   90.00
#
_symmetry.space_group_name_H-M   'P 1'
#
loop_
_entity.id
_entity.type
_entity.pdbx_description
1 polymer ?
#
loop_
_entity_poly.entity_id
_entity_poly.type
_entity_poly.pdbx_seq_one_letter_code
_entity_poly.pdbx_strand_id
1 'polypeptide(L)'
;RPTVVRGAPVLRVGDPDVPVTRPAAAPGERPADTLRRALASWEPQGPPLRLFLVRDDAARTEDVLAVVLDHAVCDGRSLARIVEELGAAYAEDVTDGAA
;
A
#
# COMPACT_ATOMS: atom_id res chain seq x y z
N ARG A 1 -14.64 11.88 -5.45
CA ARG A 1 -15.14 12.52 -6.70
C ARG A 1 -15.65 13.93 -6.39
N PRO A 2 -15.07 14.97 -7.03
CA PRO A 2 -15.59 16.34 -6.92
C PRO A 2 -17.01 16.43 -7.48
N THR A 3 -17.89 17.18 -6.81
CA THR A 3 -19.25 17.46 -7.27
C THR A 3 -19.73 18.80 -6.71
N VAL A 4 -20.93 19.23 -7.11
CA VAL A 4 -21.54 20.48 -6.65
C VAL A 4 -22.88 20.18 -6.02
N VAL A 5 -23.11 20.68 -4.81
CA VAL A 5 -24.39 20.58 -4.10
C VAL A 5 -24.88 21.99 -3.81
N ARG A 6 -26.00 22.41 -4.41
CA ARG A 6 -26.58 23.75 -4.26
C ARG A 6 -25.58 24.89 -4.51
N GLY A 7 -24.71 24.73 -5.51
CA GLY A 7 -23.67 25.71 -5.86
C GLY A 7 -22.38 25.63 -5.04
N ALA A 8 -22.31 24.79 -3.99
CA ALA A 8 -21.09 24.59 -3.22
C ALA A 8 -20.26 23.42 -3.78
N PRO A 9 -18.95 23.60 -4.04
CA PRO A 9 -18.07 22.51 -4.41
C PRO A 9 -17.86 21.58 -3.20
N VAL A 10 -18.04 20.28 -3.40
CA VAL A 10 -17.86 19.26 -2.37
C VAL A 10 -17.06 18.07 -2.91
N LEU A 11 -16.26 17.45 -2.04
CA LEU A 11 -15.57 16.19 -2.32
C LEU A 11 -16.40 15.05 -1.73
N ARG A 12 -16.93 14.16 -2.57
CA ARG A 12 -17.50 12.89 -2.10
C ARG A 12 -16.39 11.87 -1.96
N VAL A 13 -16.16 11.40 -0.74
CA VAL A 13 -15.31 10.25 -0.45
C VAL A 13 -16.08 9.01 -0.92
N GLY A 14 -15.46 8.21 -1.78
CA GLY A 14 -15.96 6.89 -2.15
C GLY A 14 -15.08 5.82 -1.50
N ASP A 15 -15.31 4.57 -1.83
CA ASP A 15 -14.44 3.48 -1.39
C ASP A 15 -13.01 3.71 -1.90
N PRO A 16 -12.00 3.44 -1.05
CA PRO A 16 -10.61 3.60 -1.45
C PRO A 16 -10.25 2.55 -2.50
N ASP A 17 -9.82 3.00 -3.68
CA ASP A 17 -9.21 2.13 -4.69
C ASP A 17 -7.69 2.15 -4.51
N VAL A 18 -7.18 1.12 -3.82
CA VAL A 18 -5.75 0.99 -3.50
C VAL A 18 -5.20 -0.24 -4.21
N PRO A 19 -4.52 -0.06 -5.36
CA PRO A 19 -3.99 -1.19 -6.11
C PRO A 19 -2.83 -1.86 -5.34
N VAL A 20 -2.90 -3.19 -5.26
CA VAL A 20 -1.80 -4.04 -4.77
C VAL A 20 -1.10 -4.66 -5.97
N THR A 21 0.12 -4.22 -6.23
CA THR A 21 0.99 -4.81 -7.25
C THR A 21 1.80 -5.94 -6.63
N ARG A 22 1.95 -7.05 -7.35
CA ARG A 22 2.79 -8.19 -6.94
C ARG A 22 3.92 -8.37 -7.96
N PRO A 23 5.11 -7.77 -7.72
CA PRO A 23 6.23 -7.93 -8.63
C PRO A 23 6.67 -9.39 -8.71
N ALA A 24 7.01 -9.84 -9.92
CA ALA A 24 7.57 -11.18 -10.11
C ALA A 24 9.02 -11.21 -9.60
N ALA A 25 9.32 -12.15 -8.71
CA ALA A 25 10.67 -12.43 -8.24
C ALA A 25 11.44 -13.23 -9.30
N ALA A 26 12.72 -12.91 -9.49
CA ALA A 26 13.62 -13.77 -10.23
C ALA A 26 14.03 -14.99 -9.37
N PRO A 27 14.41 -16.13 -9.97
CA PRO A 27 14.85 -17.31 -9.21
C PRO A 27 16.00 -16.97 -8.24
N GLY A 28 15.80 -17.25 -6.95
CA GLY A 28 16.80 -16.98 -5.90
C GLY A 28 16.94 -15.50 -5.50
N GLU A 29 16.14 -14.60 -6.06
CA GLU A 29 16.10 -13.19 -5.66
C GLU A 29 15.41 -13.04 -4.31
N ARG A 30 16.00 -12.25 -3.40
CA ARG A 30 15.35 -11.97 -2.11
C ARG A 30 14.14 -11.06 -2.31
N PRO A 31 13.09 -11.16 -1.46
CA PRO A 31 11.90 -10.31 -1.57
C PRO A 31 12.22 -8.81 -1.59
N ALA A 32 13.13 -8.35 -0.73
CA ALA A 32 13.53 -6.95 -0.67
C ALA A 32 14.23 -6.46 -1.95
N ASP A 33 15.01 -7.33 -2.62
CA ASP A 33 15.71 -6.98 -3.86
C ASP A 33 14.71 -6.90 -5.03
N THR A 34 13.75 -7.84 -5.09
CA THR A 34 12.61 -7.82 -6.01
C THR A 34 11.82 -6.51 -5.88
N LEU A 35 11.54 -6.09 -4.65
CA LEU A 35 10.78 -4.88 -4.35
C LEU A 35 11.55 -3.61 -4.77
N ARG A 36 12.85 -3.51 -4.44
CA ARG A 36 13.69 -2.38 -4.85
C ARG A 36 13.73 -2.24 -6.37
N ARG A 37 13.86 -3.35 -7.10
CA ARG A 37 13.82 -3.36 -8.57
C ARG A 37 12.49 -2.85 -9.11
N ALA A 38 11.37 -3.33 -8.55
CA ALA A 38 10.04 -2.88 -8.95
C ALA A 38 9.82 -1.37 -8.71
N LEU A 39 10.29 -0.86 -7.57
CA LEU A 39 10.21 0.55 -7.21
C LEU A 39 11.14 1.42 -8.07
N ALA A 40 12.29 0.90 -8.51
CA ALA A 40 13.22 1.63 -9.38
C ALA A 40 12.65 1.87 -10.80
N SER A 41 11.76 0.99 -11.27
CA SER A 41 11.05 1.13 -12.55
C SER A 41 9.65 1.72 -12.42
N TRP A 42 9.31 2.28 -11.26
CA TRP A 42 7.95 2.73 -10.97
C TRP A 42 7.63 4.07 -11.66
N GLU A 43 6.47 4.14 -12.31
CA GLU A 43 5.92 5.35 -12.92
C GLU A 43 5.21 6.25 -11.88
N PRO A 44 5.66 7.50 -11.68
CA PRO A 44 5.07 8.43 -10.72
C PRO A 44 3.57 8.68 -10.94
N GLN A 45 3.11 8.65 -12.19
CA GLN A 45 1.71 8.88 -12.55
C GLN A 45 0.81 7.71 -12.09
N GLY A 46 -0.38 8.02 -11.56
CA GLY A 46 -1.37 7.03 -11.10
C GLY A 46 -1.94 7.36 -9.71
N PRO A 47 -2.56 6.37 -9.02
CA PRO A 47 -3.16 6.57 -7.70
C PRO A 47 -2.15 7.10 -6.66
N PRO A 48 -2.58 7.97 -5.73
CA PRO A 48 -1.67 8.61 -4.79
C PRO A 48 -1.20 7.69 -3.65
N LEU A 49 -1.90 6.58 -3.43
CA LEU A 49 -1.51 5.48 -2.54
C LEU A 49 -1.44 4.20 -3.38
N ARG A 50 -0.33 3.47 -3.29
CA ARG A 50 -0.13 2.18 -3.96
C ARG A 50 0.59 1.23 -3.03
N LEU A 51 0.31 -0.06 -3.19
CA LEU A 51 0.90 -1.11 -2.40
C LEU A 51 1.69 -2.05 -3.31
N PHE A 52 2.86 -2.48 -2.88
CA PHE A 52 3.65 -3.51 -3.55
C PHE A 52 3.95 -4.63 -2.56
N LEU A 53 3.49 -5.84 -2.87
CA LEU A 53 3.69 -7.01 -2.01
C LEU A 53 4.56 -8.03 -2.72
N VAL A 54 5.70 -8.35 -2.12
CA VAL A 54 6.54 -9.49 -2.53
C VAL A 54 6.47 -10.53 -1.43
N ARG A 55 6.10 -11.75 -1.80
CA ARG A 55 6.03 -12.89 -0.88
C ARG A 55 7.27 -13.76 -1.03
N ASP A 56 7.74 -14.31 0.08
CA ASP A 56 8.80 -15.32 0.06
C ASP A 56 8.18 -16.73 -0.03
N ASP A 57 7.90 -17.18 -1.25
CA ASP A 57 7.32 -18.51 -1.47
C ASP A 57 8.32 -19.66 -1.18
N ALA A 58 9.63 -19.36 -1.14
CA ALA A 58 10.69 -20.37 -1.02
C ALA A 58 11.04 -20.70 0.44
N ALA A 59 11.10 -19.69 1.31
CA ALA A 59 11.42 -19.88 2.73
C ALA A 59 10.27 -19.50 3.69
N ARG A 60 9.19 -18.88 3.21
CA ARG A 60 8.00 -18.43 4.00
C ARG A 60 8.35 -17.57 5.23
N THR A 61 9.54 -16.98 5.25
CA THR A 61 10.06 -16.30 6.43
C THR A 61 9.80 -14.80 6.40
N GLU A 62 9.74 -14.18 5.22
CA GLU A 62 9.63 -12.72 5.11
C GLU A 62 8.76 -12.28 3.92
N ASP A 63 7.54 -11.85 4.20
CA ASP A 63 6.74 -11.07 3.25
C ASP A 63 7.13 -9.59 3.37
N VAL A 64 7.33 -8.91 2.24
CA VAL A 64 7.71 -7.50 2.22
C VAL A 64 6.62 -6.70 1.52
N LEU A 65 6.03 -5.77 2.27
CA LEU A 65 5.04 -4.81 1.79
C LEU A 65 5.67 -3.41 1.71
N ALA A 66 5.69 -2.79 0.53
CA ALA A 66 5.89 -1.36 0.42
C ALA A 66 4.54 -0.63 0.42
N VAL A 67 4.43 0.39 1.28
CA VAL A 67 3.39 1.40 1.24
C VAL A 67 3.97 2.64 0.59
N VAL A 68 3.47 3.00 -0.59
CA VAL A 68 4.01 4.10 -1.40
C VAL A 68 2.96 5.19 -1.51
N LEU A 69 3.35 6.42 -1.11
CA LEU A 69 2.47 7.59 -1.11
C LEU A 69 3.08 8.74 -1.89
N ASP A 70 2.25 9.50 -2.59
CA ASP A 70 2.62 10.84 -3.04
C ASP A 70 2.64 11.82 -1.86
N HIS A 71 3.78 12.45 -1.61
CA HIS A 71 3.94 13.47 -0.57
C HIS A 71 2.96 14.65 -0.67
N ALA A 72 2.42 14.94 -1.87
CA ALA A 72 1.42 16.00 -2.04
C ALA A 72 0.09 15.66 -1.35
N VAL A 73 -0.18 14.38 -1.07
CA VAL A 73 -1.40 13.92 -0.40
C VAL A 73 -1.20 13.47 1.04
N CYS A 74 0.06 13.33 1.49
CA CYS A 74 0.39 12.79 2.80
C CYS A 74 1.54 13.56 3.44
N ASP A 75 1.28 14.13 4.61
CA ASP A 75 2.32 14.68 5.48
C ASP A 75 2.91 13.58 6.39
N GLY A 76 3.98 13.93 7.13
CA GLY A 76 4.64 12.98 8.02
C GLY A 76 3.75 12.45 9.16
N ARG A 77 2.75 13.23 9.61
CA ARG A 77 1.84 12.82 10.68
C ARG A 77 0.80 11.82 10.16
N SER A 78 0.29 12.06 8.97
CA SER A 78 -0.63 11.17 8.25
C SER A 78 0.06 9.84 7.96
N LEU A 79 1.33 9.85 7.56
CA LEU A 79 2.10 8.63 7.33
C LEU A 79 2.22 7.78 8.60
N ALA A 80 2.58 8.38 9.74
CA ALA A 80 2.70 7.65 11.00
C ALA A 80 1.37 6.98 11.38
N ARG A 81 0.25 7.70 11.21
CA ARG A 81 -1.09 7.18 11.48
C ARG A 81 -1.47 6.02 10.56
N ILE A 82 -1.15 6.11 9.27
CA ILE A 82 -1.42 5.03 8.30
C ILE A 82 -0.67 3.74 8.71
N VAL A 83 0.61 3.85 9.08
CA VAL A 83 1.42 2.69 9.48
C VAL A 83 0.89 2.07 10.78
N GLU A 84 0.48 2.89 11.74
CA GLU A 84 -0.11 2.44 13.00
C GLU A 84 -1.44 1.70 12.78
N GLU A 85 -2.37 2.31 12.05
CA GLU A 85 -3.69 1.73 11.77
C GLU A 85 -3.56 0.45 10.92
N LEU A 86 -2.63 0.41 9.96
CA LEU A 86 -2.34 -0.79 9.19
C LEU A 86 -1.80 -1.92 10.09
N GLY A 87 -0.87 -1.60 10.99
CA GLY A 87 -0.33 -2.59 11.93
C GLY A 87 -1.40 -3.16 12.86
N ALA A 88 -2.31 -2.31 13.37
CA ALA A 88 -3.44 -2.74 14.17
C ALA A 88 -4.38 -3.68 13.40
N ALA A 89 -4.72 -3.35 12.16
CA ALA A 89 -5.58 -4.18 11.32
C ALA A 89 -5.00 -5.59 11.07
N TYR A 90 -3.68 -5.69 10.83
CA TYR A 90 -3.01 -6.99 10.70
C TYR A 90 -3.04 -7.80 12.00
N ALA A 91 -2.91 -7.14 13.16
CA ALA A 91 -2.94 -7.82 14.46
C ALA A 91 -4.35 -8.35 14.78
N GLU A 92 -5.40 -7.58 14.48
CA GLU A 92 -6.79 -8.01 14.66
C GLU A 92 -7.12 -9.26 13.83
N ASP A 93 -6.69 -9.30 12.56
CA ASP A 93 -6.95 -10.42 11.64
C ASP A 93 -6.24 -11.72 12.06
N VAL A 94 -5.04 -11.61 12.66
CA VAL A 94 -4.33 -12.76 13.28
C VAL A 94 -5.10 -13.32 14.48
N THR A 95 -5.86 -12.47 15.17
CA THR A 95 -6.62 -12.87 16.37
C THR A 95 -7.93 -13.57 16.01
N ASP A 96 -8.56 -13.22 14.89
CA ASP A 96 -9.82 -13.80 14.41
C ASP A 96 -9.61 -15.14 13.67
N GLY A 97 -8.43 -15.37 13.08
CA GLY A 97 -8.04 -16.67 12.51
C GLY A 97 -7.60 -17.73 13.53
N ALA A 98 -7.51 -17.38 14.81
CA ALA A 98 -7.10 -18.26 15.90
C ALA A 98 -8.26 -18.67 16.84
N ALA A 99 -9.51 -18.29 16.51
CA ALA A 99 -10.73 -18.61 17.25
C ALA A 99 -11.51 -19.80 16.67
#